data_AF-A0A7C7RYN4-F1
#
_entry.id   AF-A0A7C7RYN4-F1
#
_cell.length_a   1.000
_cell.length_b   1.000
_cell.length_c   1.000
_cell.angle_alpha   90.00
_cell.angle_beta   90.00
_cell.angle_gamma   90.00
#
_symmetry.space_group_name_H-M   'P 1'
#
loop_
_entity.id
_entity.type
_entity.pdbx_description
1 polymer ?
#
loop_
_entity_poly.entity_id
_entity_poly.type
_entity_poly.pdbx_seq_one_letter_code
_entity_poly.pdbx_strand_id
1 'polypeptide(L)'
;MPSMSGRCGKLRRFSWWLGALISLPLLLAGCAKIAATIQEYTPADPDAPLEVSAGEPVEVSVTVANTGNRARAFLVEAKVFNVMNIEVQEFSTRLTPPLAPNETRTISWTFVPETEGSYSLQFYAYKDEGALIAQAPELPARLIVVTAPAEPQPTTAKFELGERVRVMENLNVRQGPSTAQPEVEDPDYPGYMPTGSLGNVVEGPVVADGYTWWKVEFDRGVTGWCVEDGIESLDVLLGRK
;
A
#
# COMPACT_ATOMS: atom_id res chain seq x y z
N MET A 1 2.64 -83.72 -54.48
CA MET A 1 2.62 -82.25 -54.36
C MET A 1 1.45 -81.84 -53.45
N PRO A 2 1.50 -80.68 -52.77
CA PRO A 2 1.07 -80.52 -51.35
C PRO A 2 -0.39 -80.04 -51.19
N SER A 3 -0.98 -79.73 -50.02
CA SER A 3 -0.54 -79.55 -48.61
C SER A 3 -1.67 -80.02 -47.63
N MET A 4 -1.44 -80.53 -46.41
CA MET A 4 -1.30 -79.81 -45.10
C MET A 4 -2.19 -78.54 -44.93
N SER A 5 -2.82 -78.20 -43.79
CA SER A 5 -2.86 -78.70 -42.38
C SER A 5 -4.20 -78.24 -41.69
N GLY A 6 -4.60 -78.54 -40.44
CA GLY A 6 -4.06 -79.37 -39.34
C GLY A 6 -4.32 -78.81 -37.91
N ARG A 7 -5.49 -79.07 -37.30
CA ARG A 7 -5.91 -78.69 -35.91
C ARG A 7 -6.99 -79.68 -35.41
N CYS A 8 -7.28 -79.89 -34.12
CA CYS A 8 -6.70 -79.49 -32.82
C CYS A 8 -7.13 -80.56 -31.79
N GLY A 9 -6.54 -80.64 -30.59
CA GLY A 9 -6.94 -81.66 -29.61
C GLY A 9 -6.73 -81.32 -28.13
N LYS A 10 -7.56 -82.01 -27.33
CA LYS A 10 -7.44 -82.35 -25.89
C LYS A 10 -8.07 -81.45 -24.80
N LEU A 11 -9.08 -82.06 -24.17
CA LEU A 11 -9.31 -82.29 -22.73
C LEU A 11 -9.50 -81.12 -21.74
N ARG A 12 -10.61 -81.25 -20.99
CA ARG A 12 -10.89 -80.62 -19.69
C ARG A 12 -10.00 -81.15 -18.55
N ARG A 13 -9.73 -80.31 -17.56
CA ARG A 13 -9.66 -80.71 -16.13
C ARG A 13 -10.32 -79.65 -15.23
N PHE A 14 -11.00 -80.11 -14.19
CA PHE A 14 -11.53 -79.29 -13.09
C PHE A 14 -10.41 -78.96 -12.09
N SER A 15 -10.49 -77.80 -11.43
CA SER A 15 -9.82 -77.56 -10.15
C SER A 15 -10.67 -76.63 -9.30
N TRP A 16 -10.86 -76.97 -8.03
CA TRP A 16 -11.48 -76.09 -7.03
C TRP A 16 -10.57 -74.90 -6.72
N TRP A 17 -11.16 -73.76 -6.38
CA TRP A 17 -10.47 -72.64 -5.74
C TRP A 17 -11.18 -72.27 -4.44
N LEU A 18 -10.38 -72.15 -3.39
CA LEU A 18 -10.81 -71.83 -2.04
C LEU A 18 -11.10 -70.32 -1.95
N GLY A 19 -12.29 -69.93 -1.49
CA GLY A 19 -12.66 -68.52 -1.35
C GLY A 19 -11.96 -67.85 -0.19
N ALA A 20 -10.85 -67.14 -0.46
CA ALA A 20 -10.23 -66.26 0.51
C ALA A 20 -11.02 -64.95 0.62
N LEU A 21 -11.81 -64.81 1.70
CA LEU A 21 -12.43 -63.55 2.08
C LEU A 21 -11.34 -62.59 2.58
N ILE A 22 -10.78 -61.80 1.64
CA ILE A 22 -9.93 -60.66 1.96
C ILE A 22 -10.84 -59.60 2.58
N SER A 23 -10.86 -59.55 3.91
CA SER A 23 -11.43 -58.43 4.67
C SER A 23 -10.57 -57.20 4.43
N LEU A 24 -10.86 -56.48 3.34
CA LEU A 24 -10.29 -55.18 3.07
C LEU A 24 -10.69 -54.27 4.24
N PRO A 25 -9.75 -53.75 5.06
CA PRO A 25 -10.12 -52.77 6.06
C PRO A 25 -10.61 -51.54 5.31
N LEU A 26 -11.90 -51.22 5.47
CA LEU A 26 -12.42 -49.92 5.06
C LEU A 26 -11.70 -48.87 5.90
N LEU A 27 -10.60 -48.34 5.36
CA LEU A 27 -10.07 -47.06 5.75
C LEU A 27 -11.20 -46.05 5.49
N LEU A 28 -11.92 -45.71 6.56
CA LEU A 28 -12.81 -44.56 6.63
C LEU A 28 -11.96 -43.30 6.49
N ALA A 29 -11.50 -43.05 5.26
CA ALA A 29 -10.91 -41.80 4.85
C ALA A 29 -12.03 -40.75 4.91
N GLY A 30 -12.20 -40.17 6.10
CA GLY A 30 -13.17 -39.11 6.34
C GLY A 30 -13.03 -38.04 5.27
N CYS A 31 -14.16 -37.59 4.72
CA CYS A 31 -14.19 -36.67 3.59
C CYS A 31 -13.30 -35.44 3.87
N ALA A 32 -12.62 -34.96 2.84
CA ALA A 32 -11.77 -33.78 2.95
C ALA A 32 -12.62 -32.56 3.30
N LYS A 33 -12.50 -32.07 4.54
CA LYS A 33 -13.11 -30.82 4.97
C LYS A 33 -12.18 -29.69 4.55
N ILE A 34 -12.64 -28.85 3.63
CA ILE A 34 -11.94 -27.64 3.22
C ILE A 34 -12.70 -26.47 3.81
N ALA A 35 -12.06 -25.73 4.71
CA ALA A 35 -12.63 -24.57 5.39
C ALA A 35 -11.49 -23.63 5.78
N ALA A 36 -11.81 -22.35 5.86
CA ALA A 36 -10.94 -21.29 6.30
C ALA A 36 -11.78 -20.21 6.98
N THR A 37 -11.15 -19.37 7.78
CA THR A 37 -11.77 -18.20 8.41
C THR A 37 -10.82 -17.03 8.34
N ILE A 38 -11.33 -15.83 8.07
CA ILE A 38 -10.61 -14.60 8.37
C ILE A 38 -10.72 -14.39 9.88
N GLN A 39 -9.59 -14.21 10.57
CA GLN A 39 -9.53 -14.02 12.01
C GLN A 39 -9.34 -12.56 12.39
N GLU A 40 -8.47 -11.86 11.66
CA GLU A 40 -8.09 -10.47 11.88
C GLU A 40 -7.90 -9.80 10.50
N TYR A 41 -8.08 -8.48 10.45
CA TYR A 41 -7.80 -7.65 9.28
C TYR A 41 -7.54 -6.22 9.74
N THR A 42 -6.79 -5.44 8.94
CA THR A 42 -6.43 -4.06 9.23
C THR A 42 -6.66 -3.19 8.00
N PRO A 43 -7.23 -1.97 8.15
CA PRO A 43 -7.88 -1.43 9.36
C PRO A 43 -9.15 -2.22 9.76
N ALA A 44 -9.50 -2.22 11.05
CA ALA A 44 -10.49 -3.15 11.61
C ALA A 44 -11.79 -2.50 12.12
N ASP A 45 -11.69 -1.27 12.65
CA ASP A 45 -12.73 -0.62 13.46
C ASP A 45 -13.55 0.39 12.62
N PRO A 46 -14.87 0.18 12.44
CA PRO A 46 -15.72 1.10 11.70
C PRO A 46 -16.19 2.32 12.53
N ASP A 47 -16.11 2.24 13.86
CA ASP A 47 -16.43 3.34 14.78
C ASP A 47 -15.20 4.26 14.99
N ALA A 48 -13.99 3.73 14.78
CA ALA A 48 -12.73 4.47 14.66
C ALA A 48 -11.97 4.14 13.35
N PRO A 49 -12.45 4.59 12.17
CA PRO A 49 -11.76 4.38 10.90
C PRO A 49 -10.36 4.98 10.89
N LEU A 50 -9.45 4.39 10.11
CA LEU A 50 -8.10 4.94 9.93
C LEU A 50 -8.17 6.25 9.13
N GLU A 51 -7.75 7.35 9.73
CA GLU A 51 -7.59 8.65 9.06
C GLU A 51 -6.19 8.76 8.44
N VAL A 52 -6.11 9.13 7.15
CA VAL A 52 -4.86 9.37 6.40
C VAL A 52 -5.01 10.52 5.42
N SER A 53 -3.89 11.14 5.02
CA SER A 53 -3.90 12.13 3.93
C SER A 53 -3.99 11.47 2.56
N ALA A 54 -4.63 12.11 1.59
CA ALA A 54 -4.55 11.65 0.20
C ALA A 54 -3.09 11.64 -0.30
N GLY A 55 -2.69 10.54 -0.95
CA GLY A 55 -1.31 10.23 -1.33
C GLY A 55 -0.49 9.44 -0.29
N GLU A 56 -1.01 9.27 0.94
CA GLU A 56 -0.34 8.51 2.00
C GLU A 56 -0.57 7.00 1.86
N PRO A 57 0.46 6.14 2.02
CA PRO A 57 0.29 4.69 1.91
C PRO A 57 -0.36 4.07 3.15
N VAL A 58 -1.50 3.40 2.94
CA VAL A 58 -2.23 2.60 3.93
C VAL A 58 -1.79 1.14 3.84
N GLU A 59 -1.43 0.52 4.98
CA GLU A 59 -1.34 -0.94 5.06
C GLU A 59 -2.74 -1.55 5.15
N VAL A 60 -3.05 -2.44 4.21
CA VAL A 60 -4.27 -3.26 4.19
C VAL A 60 -3.85 -4.71 4.39
N SER A 61 -4.21 -5.31 5.53
CA SER A 61 -3.76 -6.67 5.87
C SER A 61 -4.88 -7.57 6.36
N VAL A 62 -4.67 -8.89 6.26
CA VAL A 62 -5.66 -9.91 6.63
C VAL A 62 -4.99 -11.20 7.08
N THR A 63 -5.49 -11.77 8.19
CA THR A 63 -5.05 -13.04 8.78
C THR A 63 -6.07 -14.13 8.48
N VAL A 64 -5.66 -15.15 7.71
CA VAL A 64 -6.51 -16.29 7.32
C VAL A 64 -6.03 -17.55 8.03
N ALA A 65 -6.98 -18.28 8.62
CA ALA A 65 -6.75 -19.57 9.30
C ALA A 65 -7.33 -20.74 8.49
N ASN A 66 -6.61 -21.85 8.37
CA ASN A 66 -7.15 -23.08 7.79
C ASN A 66 -7.90 -23.90 8.85
N THR A 67 -9.24 -23.87 8.82
CA THR A 67 -10.13 -24.63 9.72
C THR A 67 -10.61 -25.96 9.10
N GLY A 68 -10.00 -26.35 7.97
CA GLY A 68 -10.14 -27.64 7.31
C GLY A 68 -9.26 -28.73 7.91
N ASN A 69 -9.36 -29.96 7.38
CA ASN A 69 -8.60 -31.12 7.85
C ASN A 69 -7.43 -31.53 6.93
N ARG A 70 -7.06 -30.67 5.96
CA ARG A 70 -5.94 -30.89 5.04
C ARG A 70 -5.20 -29.59 4.74
N ALA A 71 -3.91 -29.69 4.45
CA ALA A 71 -3.13 -28.55 3.99
C ALA A 71 -3.63 -28.06 2.61
N ARG A 72 -3.77 -26.75 2.42
CA ARG A 72 -4.24 -26.13 1.16
C ARG A 72 -3.77 -24.69 1.01
N ALA A 73 -3.48 -24.28 -0.22
CA ALA A 73 -3.34 -22.87 -0.59
C ALA A 73 -4.72 -22.27 -0.82
N PHE A 74 -5.00 -21.14 -0.17
CA PHE A 74 -6.22 -20.34 -0.38
C PHE A 74 -5.89 -19.14 -1.26
N LEU A 75 -6.88 -18.65 -2.01
CA LEU A 75 -6.79 -17.33 -2.63
C LEU A 75 -7.41 -16.33 -1.65
N VAL A 76 -6.75 -15.20 -1.41
CA VAL A 76 -7.21 -14.18 -0.48
C VAL A 76 -7.21 -12.85 -1.20
N GLU A 77 -8.31 -12.11 -1.06
CA GLU A 77 -8.54 -10.83 -1.72
C GLU A 77 -8.92 -9.75 -0.70
N ALA A 78 -8.60 -8.50 -1.04
CA ALA A 78 -9.15 -7.31 -0.41
C ALA A 78 -9.69 -6.38 -1.50
N LYS A 79 -10.94 -5.95 -1.36
CA LYS A 79 -11.62 -5.03 -2.27
C LYS A 79 -11.87 -3.70 -1.56
N VAL A 80 -11.51 -2.61 -2.22
CA VAL A 80 -11.69 -1.23 -1.75
C VAL A 80 -12.81 -0.60 -2.54
N PHE A 81 -13.79 -0.02 -1.85
CA PHE A 81 -14.94 0.67 -2.42
C PHE A 81 -14.92 2.13 -2.00
N ASN A 82 -15.28 3.05 -2.91
CA ASN A 82 -15.48 4.46 -2.54
C ASN A 82 -16.87 4.70 -1.93
N VAL A 83 -17.15 5.94 -1.52
CA VAL A 83 -18.44 6.38 -0.94
C VAL A 83 -19.67 6.13 -1.85
N MET A 84 -19.47 5.92 -3.16
CA MET A 84 -20.55 5.57 -4.11
C MET A 84 -20.74 4.04 -4.25
N ASN A 85 -20.09 3.23 -3.39
CA ASN A 85 -20.01 1.77 -3.47
C ASN A 85 -19.43 1.25 -4.80
N ILE A 86 -18.63 2.05 -5.50
CA ILE A 86 -17.87 1.61 -6.67
C ILE A 86 -16.55 1.01 -6.19
N GLU A 87 -16.25 -0.21 -6.63
CA GLU A 87 -14.94 -0.84 -6.42
C GLU A 87 -13.87 -0.03 -7.17
N VAL A 88 -12.87 0.44 -6.43
CA VAL A 88 -11.76 1.28 -6.96
C VAL A 88 -10.43 0.53 -6.99
N GLN A 89 -10.28 -0.51 -6.17
CA GLN A 89 -9.06 -1.32 -6.10
C GLN A 89 -9.39 -2.74 -5.66
N GLU A 90 -8.79 -3.72 -6.31
CA GLU A 90 -8.74 -5.12 -5.86
C GLU A 90 -7.28 -5.50 -5.59
N PHE A 91 -7.04 -6.21 -4.49
CA PHE A 91 -5.79 -6.92 -4.21
C PHE A 91 -6.10 -8.41 -4.16
N SER A 92 -5.20 -9.25 -4.69
CA SER A 92 -5.36 -10.71 -4.70
C SER A 92 -4.02 -11.39 -4.44
N THR A 93 -3.99 -12.43 -3.60
CA THR A 93 -2.78 -13.18 -3.28
C THR A 93 -3.12 -14.63 -2.94
N ARG A 94 -2.42 -15.57 -3.59
CA ARG A 94 -2.55 -17.00 -3.29
C ARG A 94 -1.55 -17.38 -2.19
N LEU A 95 -2.04 -17.94 -1.08
CA LEU A 95 -1.21 -18.34 0.05
C LEU A 95 -0.38 -19.59 -0.29
N THR A 96 0.85 -19.37 -0.75
CA THR A 96 1.86 -20.40 -0.97
C THR A 96 3.04 -20.22 -0.01
N PRO A 97 3.58 -21.28 0.62
CA PRO A 97 3.15 -22.69 0.55
C PRO A 97 1.75 -22.91 1.17
N PRO A 98 1.07 -24.03 0.87
CA PRO A 98 -0.22 -24.38 1.47
C PRO A 98 -0.23 -24.25 3.00
N LEU A 99 -1.28 -23.67 3.59
CA LEU A 99 -1.47 -23.62 5.04
C LEU A 99 -1.85 -25.01 5.54
N ALA A 100 -1.16 -25.53 6.56
CA ALA A 100 -1.52 -26.76 7.26
C ALA A 100 -2.82 -26.59 8.08
N PRO A 101 -3.48 -27.69 8.52
CA PRO A 101 -4.65 -27.60 9.41
C PRO A 101 -4.33 -26.83 10.70
N ASN A 102 -5.20 -25.89 11.06
CA ASN A 102 -5.05 -24.93 12.16
C ASN A 102 -3.87 -23.94 12.02
N GLU A 103 -3.18 -23.90 10.88
CA GLU A 103 -2.21 -22.83 10.58
C GLU A 103 -2.93 -21.53 10.23
N THR A 104 -2.36 -20.42 10.69
CA THR A 104 -2.76 -19.05 10.35
C THR A 104 -1.69 -18.39 9.50
N ARG A 105 -2.08 -17.47 8.61
CA ARG A 105 -1.13 -16.62 7.90
C ARG A 105 -1.71 -15.24 7.65
N THR A 106 -0.93 -14.23 8.00
CA THR A 106 -1.18 -12.83 7.65
C THR A 106 -0.54 -12.51 6.31
N ILE A 107 -1.22 -11.71 5.51
CA ILE A 107 -0.68 -11.04 4.32
C ILE A 107 -1.04 -9.55 4.37
N SER A 108 -0.20 -8.73 3.76
CA SER A 108 -0.38 -7.27 3.69
C SER A 108 -0.21 -6.79 2.25
N TRP A 109 -0.97 -5.74 1.92
CA TRP A 109 -0.87 -4.96 0.70
C TRP A 109 -0.75 -3.47 1.06
N THR A 110 -0.39 -2.64 0.09
CA THR A 110 -0.36 -1.18 0.24
C THR A 110 -1.41 -0.56 -0.66
N PHE A 111 -2.31 0.22 -0.07
CA PHE A 111 -3.30 1.03 -0.78
C PHE A 111 -2.89 2.50 -0.68
N VAL A 112 -2.91 3.23 -1.79
CA VAL A 112 -2.58 4.67 -1.82
C VAL A 112 -3.80 5.42 -2.38
N PRO A 113 -4.67 6.00 -1.52
CA PRO A 113 -5.82 6.76 -1.99
C PRO A 113 -5.40 8.14 -2.50
N GLU A 114 -5.72 8.46 -3.75
CA GLU A 114 -5.44 9.78 -4.35
C GLU A 114 -6.58 10.80 -4.16
N THR A 115 -7.77 10.36 -3.75
CA THR A 115 -8.95 11.23 -3.57
C THR A 115 -9.36 11.27 -2.10
N GLU A 116 -9.74 12.45 -1.61
CA GLU A 116 -10.39 12.58 -0.30
C GLU A 116 -11.75 11.86 -0.27
N GLY A 117 -12.16 11.42 0.91
CA GLY A 117 -13.44 10.76 1.14
C GLY A 117 -13.33 9.50 1.98
N SER A 118 -14.48 8.82 2.16
CA SER A 118 -14.54 7.57 2.90
C SER A 118 -14.44 6.36 1.98
N TYR A 119 -13.62 5.39 2.38
CA TYR A 119 -13.44 4.14 1.67
C TYR A 119 -13.85 2.96 2.56
N SER A 120 -14.53 2.00 1.94
CA SER A 120 -14.95 0.76 2.59
C SER A 120 -14.08 -0.40 2.13
N LEU A 121 -13.74 -1.30 3.05
CA LEU A 121 -12.99 -2.52 2.76
C LEU A 121 -13.87 -3.76 2.91
N GLN A 122 -13.64 -4.75 2.05
CA GLN A 122 -14.12 -6.11 2.25
C GLN A 122 -13.05 -7.12 1.84
N PHE A 123 -12.81 -8.09 2.72
CA PHE A 123 -11.83 -9.15 2.57
C PHE A 123 -12.51 -10.48 2.29
N TYR A 124 -11.87 -11.31 1.46
CA TYR A 124 -12.41 -12.60 1.03
C TYR A 124 -11.33 -13.68 1.06
N ALA A 125 -11.71 -14.90 1.41
CA ALA A 125 -10.88 -16.09 1.32
C ALA A 125 -11.62 -17.18 0.54
N TYR A 126 -11.03 -17.61 -0.59
CA TYR A 126 -11.57 -18.59 -1.50
C TYR A 126 -10.77 -19.90 -1.48
N LYS A 127 -11.45 -20.99 -1.81
CA LYS A 127 -10.88 -22.33 -1.96
C LYS A 127 -9.91 -22.42 -3.13
N ASP A 128 -10.37 -21.86 -4.24
CA ASP A 128 -9.94 -21.87 -5.63
C ASP A 128 -10.69 -20.67 -6.29
N GLU A 129 -10.39 -20.28 -7.53
CA GLU A 129 -11.03 -19.13 -8.20
C GLU A 129 -12.58 -19.21 -8.15
N GLY A 130 -13.22 -18.16 -7.60
CA GLY A 130 -14.67 -18.03 -7.47
C GLY A 130 -15.36 -18.86 -6.37
N ALA A 131 -14.65 -19.74 -5.65
CA ALA A 131 -15.23 -20.61 -4.63
C ALA A 131 -15.05 -20.03 -3.21
N LEU A 132 -15.88 -19.06 -2.84
CA LEU A 132 -15.81 -18.34 -1.56
C LEU A 132 -15.98 -19.28 -0.36
N ILE A 133 -15.17 -19.09 0.69
CA ILE A 133 -15.23 -19.83 1.96
C ILE A 133 -15.51 -18.90 3.15
N ALA A 134 -14.86 -17.74 3.19
CA ALA A 134 -15.05 -16.75 4.25
C ALA A 134 -14.95 -15.34 3.70
N GLN A 135 -15.71 -14.40 4.26
CA GLN A 135 -15.60 -12.97 4.02
C GLN A 135 -15.61 -12.23 5.37
N ALA A 136 -14.94 -11.10 5.44
CA ALA A 136 -14.96 -10.21 6.60
C ALA A 136 -14.67 -8.77 6.15
N PRO A 137 -15.30 -7.75 6.74
CA PRO A 137 -16.56 -7.83 7.47
C PRO A 137 -17.69 -8.41 6.60
N GLU A 138 -18.85 -8.71 7.21
CA GLU A 138 -19.98 -9.36 6.51
C GLU A 138 -20.49 -8.54 5.31
N LEU A 139 -20.45 -7.22 5.43
CA LEU A 139 -20.63 -6.22 4.36
C LEU A 139 -19.40 -5.32 4.30
N PRO A 140 -19.16 -4.58 3.18
CA PRO A 140 -18.10 -3.58 3.14
C PRO A 140 -18.24 -2.58 4.29
N ALA A 141 -17.24 -2.48 5.15
CA ALA A 141 -17.23 -1.54 6.26
C ALA A 141 -16.36 -0.34 5.92
N ARG A 142 -16.84 0.87 6.27
CA ARG A 142 -16.06 2.11 6.21
C ARG A 142 -14.91 2.01 7.21
N LEU A 143 -13.70 1.84 6.70
CA LEU A 143 -12.51 1.52 7.51
C LEU A 143 -11.34 2.47 7.27
N ILE A 144 -11.42 3.28 6.20
CA ILE A 144 -10.45 4.33 5.89
C ILE A 144 -11.22 5.63 5.62
N VAL A 145 -10.73 6.74 6.16
CA VAL A 145 -11.17 8.10 5.88
C VAL A 145 -9.97 8.87 5.38
N VAL A 146 -10.05 9.35 4.15
CA VAL A 146 -8.98 10.08 3.49
C VAL A 146 -9.32 11.56 3.55
N THR A 147 -8.47 12.33 4.21
CA THR A 147 -8.57 13.79 4.21
C THR A 147 -7.92 14.35 2.94
N ALA A 148 -8.19 15.62 2.64
CA ALA A 148 -7.34 16.37 1.71
C ALA A 148 -5.84 16.17 2.05
N PRO A 149 -4.93 16.22 1.06
CA PRO A 149 -3.50 16.26 1.33
C PRO A 149 -3.21 17.38 2.34
N ALA A 150 -2.33 17.13 3.31
CA ALA A 150 -1.95 18.16 4.27
C ALA A 150 -1.41 19.40 3.54
N GLU A 151 -2.19 20.49 3.55
CA GLU A 151 -1.67 21.80 3.17
C GLU A 151 -0.45 22.11 4.07
N PRO A 152 0.62 22.72 3.53
CA PRO A 152 1.80 23.03 4.32
C PRO A 152 1.40 23.89 5.53
N GLN A 153 1.48 23.29 6.72
CA GLN A 153 1.03 23.90 7.97
C GLN A 153 1.80 25.22 8.18
N PRO A 154 1.12 26.34 8.44
CA PRO A 154 1.80 27.57 8.83
C PRO A 154 2.40 27.38 10.23
N THR A 155 3.67 26.99 10.25
CA THR A 155 4.53 27.11 11.44
C THR A 155 4.49 28.56 11.92
N THR A 156 4.65 28.83 13.23
CA THR A 156 4.85 30.20 13.73
C THR A 156 6.05 30.81 13.00
N ALA A 157 5.76 31.63 12.00
CA ALA A 157 6.70 31.86 10.93
C ALA A 157 7.71 32.95 11.32
N LYS A 158 8.99 32.74 10.99
CA LYS A 158 10.04 33.74 11.28
C LYS A 158 9.78 35.08 10.57
N PHE A 159 9.11 35.05 9.43
CA PHE A 159 8.79 36.21 8.60
C PHE A 159 7.30 36.27 8.25
N GLU A 160 6.81 37.47 7.93
CA GLU A 160 5.49 37.69 7.34
C GLU A 160 5.55 37.82 5.81
N LEU A 161 4.44 37.59 5.10
CA LEU A 161 4.36 37.87 3.66
C LEU A 161 4.52 39.38 3.41
N GLY A 162 5.37 39.74 2.45
CA GLY A 162 5.81 41.12 2.22
C GLY A 162 6.91 41.60 3.16
N GLU A 163 7.35 40.80 4.14
CA GLU A 163 8.44 41.19 5.04
C GLU A 163 9.76 41.35 4.27
N ARG A 164 10.48 42.41 4.63
CA ARG A 164 11.75 42.77 4.02
C ARG A 164 12.88 41.99 4.67
N VAL A 165 13.57 41.14 3.91
CA VAL A 165 14.65 40.28 4.39
C VAL A 165 16.00 40.65 3.77
N ARG A 166 17.07 40.32 4.50
CA ARG A 166 18.46 40.46 4.10
C ARG A 166 19.14 39.08 4.10
N VAL A 167 19.88 38.79 3.04
CA VAL A 167 20.71 37.59 2.92
C VAL A 167 21.93 37.71 3.83
N MET A 168 22.17 36.71 4.67
CA MET A 168 23.20 36.74 5.72
C MET A 168 24.51 36.08 5.30
N GLU A 169 24.44 35.08 4.42
CA GLU A 169 25.57 34.41 3.77
C GLU A 169 25.25 34.08 2.30
N ASN A 170 26.22 33.66 1.49
CA ASN A 170 25.95 33.31 0.09
C ASN A 170 24.93 32.17 0.00
N LEU A 171 23.76 32.46 -0.56
CA LEU A 171 22.55 31.64 -0.39
C LEU A 171 22.04 31.10 -1.72
N ASN A 172 21.91 29.78 -1.84
CA ASN A 172 21.38 29.15 -3.04
C ASN A 172 19.85 29.40 -3.14
N VAL A 173 19.38 29.74 -4.34
CA VAL A 173 17.98 30.04 -4.64
C VAL A 173 17.45 29.00 -5.64
N ARG A 174 16.33 28.35 -5.31
CA ARG A 174 15.80 27.16 -5.98
C ARG A 174 14.42 27.36 -6.58
N GLN A 175 14.08 26.52 -7.56
CA GLN A 175 12.78 26.56 -8.22
C GLN A 175 11.63 26.04 -7.32
N GLY A 176 11.94 25.25 -6.30
CA GLY A 176 10.99 24.77 -5.30
C GLY A 176 11.62 24.59 -3.90
N PRO A 177 10.79 24.39 -2.85
CA PRO A 177 11.24 24.24 -1.47
C PRO A 177 11.78 22.83 -1.21
N SER A 178 12.93 22.48 -1.80
CA SER A 178 13.64 21.22 -1.53
C SER A 178 15.07 21.29 -2.07
N THR A 179 15.98 20.61 -1.39
CA THR A 179 17.38 20.39 -1.80
C THR A 179 17.51 19.62 -3.11
N ALA A 180 16.50 18.84 -3.50
CA ALA A 180 16.44 18.10 -4.76
C ALA A 180 15.99 18.97 -5.95
N GLN A 181 15.41 20.15 -5.69
CA GLN A 181 14.99 21.06 -6.75
C GLN A 181 16.20 21.79 -7.36
N PRO A 182 16.23 22.02 -8.69
CA PRO A 182 17.29 22.78 -9.32
C PRO A 182 17.32 24.23 -8.82
N GLU A 183 18.47 24.85 -8.95
CA GLU A 183 18.60 26.29 -8.75
C GLU A 183 17.87 27.08 -9.83
N VAL A 184 17.55 28.34 -9.56
CA VAL A 184 16.84 29.19 -10.51
C VAL A 184 17.70 29.51 -11.74
N GLU A 185 17.09 29.38 -12.92
CA GLU A 185 17.73 29.72 -14.20
C GLU A 185 17.39 31.18 -14.55
N ASP A 186 18.21 32.13 -14.05
CA ASP A 186 18.02 33.56 -14.26
C ASP A 186 19.36 34.24 -14.64
N PRO A 187 19.41 35.14 -15.64
CA PRO A 187 20.64 35.85 -16.04
C PRO A 187 21.31 36.65 -14.91
N ASP A 188 20.55 37.14 -13.94
CA ASP A 188 21.02 37.91 -12.79
C ASP A 188 21.34 37.03 -11.56
N TYR A 189 21.20 35.70 -11.68
CA TYR A 189 21.58 34.72 -10.67
C TYR A 189 22.92 34.03 -10.98
N PRO A 190 24.03 34.40 -10.31
CA PRO A 190 25.37 33.87 -10.61
C PRO A 190 25.65 32.47 -9.99
N GLY A 191 24.61 31.69 -9.67
CA GLY A 191 24.73 30.42 -8.93
C GLY A 191 24.69 30.56 -7.39
N TYR A 192 24.43 31.76 -6.88
CA TYR A 192 24.06 32.05 -5.48
C TYR A 192 23.56 33.49 -5.37
N MET A 193 22.74 33.79 -4.35
CA MET A 193 22.41 35.16 -3.97
C MET A 193 23.47 35.69 -2.99
N PRO A 194 24.18 36.79 -3.30
CA PRO A 194 25.29 37.27 -2.47
C PRO A 194 24.85 37.79 -1.09
N THR A 195 25.71 37.63 -0.08
CA THR A 195 25.54 38.26 1.25
C THR A 195 25.17 39.74 1.16
N GLY A 196 24.15 40.14 1.92
CA GLY A 196 23.69 41.51 2.02
C GLY A 196 22.71 41.95 0.93
N SER A 197 22.39 41.07 -0.04
CA SER A 197 21.26 41.25 -0.94
C SER A 197 19.95 41.37 -0.15
N LEU A 198 19.00 42.13 -0.69
CA LEU A 198 17.69 42.35 -0.09
C LEU A 198 16.60 41.77 -0.99
N GLY A 199 15.50 41.37 -0.37
CA GLY A 199 14.31 40.90 -1.06
C GLY A 199 13.07 40.95 -0.16
N ASN A 200 11.91 40.70 -0.76
CA ASN A 200 10.63 40.62 -0.05
C ASN A 200 10.17 39.16 -0.01
N VAL A 201 9.69 38.71 1.14
CA VAL A 201 9.07 37.39 1.26
C VAL A 201 7.76 37.37 0.48
N VAL A 202 7.59 36.41 -0.44
CA VAL A 202 6.40 36.28 -1.29
C VAL A 202 5.63 34.98 -1.11
N GLU A 203 6.25 33.95 -0.51
CA GLU A 203 5.63 32.64 -0.23
C GLU A 203 6.39 31.91 0.89
N GLY A 204 5.72 31.05 1.63
CA GLY A 204 6.28 30.29 2.77
C GLY A 204 5.59 30.58 4.11
N PRO A 205 6.01 29.90 5.20
CA PRO A 205 7.08 28.91 5.25
C PRO A 205 6.64 27.55 4.66
N VAL A 206 7.57 26.81 4.06
CA VAL A 206 7.37 25.39 3.69
C VAL A 206 8.47 24.54 4.32
N VAL A 207 8.11 23.51 5.09
CA VAL A 207 9.08 22.62 5.74
C VAL A 207 9.35 21.40 4.85
N ALA A 208 10.60 21.22 4.42
CA ALA A 208 11.01 20.13 3.53
C ALA A 208 12.52 19.84 3.65
N ASP A 209 12.92 18.58 3.48
CA ASP A 209 14.30 18.09 3.59
C ASP A 209 15.02 18.44 4.93
N GLY A 210 14.24 18.71 5.99
CA GLY A 210 14.76 19.15 7.28
C GLY A 210 15.03 20.66 7.41
N TYR A 211 14.67 21.46 6.40
CA TYR A 211 14.80 22.92 6.39
C TYR A 211 13.43 23.60 6.30
N THR A 212 13.35 24.83 6.81
CA THR A 212 12.25 25.77 6.52
C THR A 212 12.62 26.58 5.28
N TRP A 213 11.76 26.59 4.27
CA TRP A 213 11.96 27.27 3.00
C TRP A 213 11.04 28.48 2.86
N TRP A 214 11.59 29.53 2.26
CA TRP A 214 10.94 30.80 1.98
C TRP A 214 11.17 31.20 0.53
N LYS A 215 10.12 31.64 -0.15
CA LYS A 215 10.25 32.21 -1.49
C LYS A 215 10.41 33.72 -1.35
N VAL A 216 11.47 34.23 -1.95
CA VAL A 216 11.85 35.64 -1.87
C VAL A 216 11.97 36.21 -3.29
N GLU A 217 11.33 37.36 -3.51
CA GLU A 217 11.57 38.22 -4.66
C GLU A 217 12.72 39.17 -4.30
N PHE A 218 13.91 38.92 -4.86
CA PHE A 218 15.09 39.74 -4.60
C PHE A 218 15.12 40.98 -5.48
N ASP A 219 15.66 42.09 -4.98
CA ASP A 219 15.79 43.37 -5.71
C ASP A 219 16.53 43.26 -7.05
N ARG A 220 17.27 42.16 -7.23
CA ARG A 220 18.07 41.85 -8.42
C ARG A 220 17.25 41.20 -9.54
N GLY A 221 15.92 41.08 -9.40
CA GLY A 221 15.01 40.44 -10.36
C GLY A 221 14.80 38.94 -10.12
N VAL A 222 15.77 38.27 -9.51
CA VAL A 222 15.71 36.84 -9.18
C VAL A 222 14.60 36.56 -8.16
N THR A 223 13.73 35.58 -8.44
CA THR A 223 12.71 35.08 -7.49
C THR A 223 12.83 33.57 -7.34
N GLY A 224 12.85 33.09 -6.09
CA GLY A 224 12.86 31.65 -5.82
C GLY A 224 12.96 31.30 -4.33
N TRP A 225 13.08 30.01 -4.05
CA TRP A 225 13.08 29.43 -2.72
C TRP A 225 14.48 29.36 -2.10
N CYS A 226 14.64 29.83 -0.88
CA CYS A 226 15.86 29.73 -0.09
C CYS A 226 15.55 29.27 1.35
N VAL A 227 16.57 28.83 2.07
CA VAL A 227 16.43 28.35 3.46
C VAL A 227 16.35 29.52 4.45
N GLU A 228 15.53 29.36 5.49
CA GLU A 228 15.26 30.36 6.54
C GLU A 228 16.53 30.86 7.25
N ASP A 229 17.49 29.98 7.51
CA ASP A 229 18.76 30.31 8.19
C ASP A 229 19.64 31.26 7.37
N GLY A 230 19.49 31.28 6.04
CA GLY A 230 20.25 32.14 5.14
C GLY A 230 19.77 33.60 5.10
N ILE A 231 18.62 33.90 5.71
CA ILE A 231 17.98 35.22 5.68
C ILE A 231 17.58 35.71 7.07
N GLU A 232 17.56 37.03 7.25
CA GLU A 232 17.07 37.68 8.46
C GLU A 232 16.19 38.89 8.14
N SER A 233 15.23 39.18 9.02
CA SER A 233 14.37 40.36 8.91
C SER A 233 15.19 41.64 8.97
N LEU A 234 15.03 42.51 7.96
CA LEU A 234 15.72 43.79 7.92
C LEU A 234 15.31 44.69 9.09
N ASP A 235 14.06 44.59 9.56
CA ASP A 235 13.60 45.38 10.70
C ASP A 235 14.16 44.87 12.03
N VAL A 236 14.38 43.55 12.20
CA VAL A 236 15.14 42.99 13.33
C VAL A 236 16.59 43.49 13.30
N LEU A 237 17.26 43.43 12.14
CA LEU A 237 18.64 43.93 11.98
C LEU A 237 18.78 45.44 12.22
N LEU A 238 17.69 46.20 12.08
CA LEU A 238 17.63 47.64 12.33
C LEU A 238 17.07 47.99 13.73
N GLY A 239 16.77 47.00 14.59
CA GLY A 239 16.25 47.21 15.94
C GLY A 239 14.85 47.80 16.00
N ARG A 240 13.99 47.45 15.04
CA ARG A 240 12.60 47.94 14.89
C ARG A 240 11.55 46.89 15.32
N LYS A 241 11.97 45.65 15.51
CA LYS A 241 11.26 44.54 16.16
C LYS A 241 12.03 44.14 17.42
#